data_AF-A0A967JAY6-F1
#
_entry.id   AF-A0A967JAY6-F1
#
_cell.length_a   1.000
_cell.length_b   1.000
_cell.length_c   1.000
_cell.angle_alpha   90.00
_cell.angle_beta   90.00
_cell.angle_gamma   90.00
#
_symmetry.space_group_name_H-M   'P 1'
#
loop_
_entity.id
_entity.type
_entity.pdbx_description
1 polymer ?
#
loop_
_entity_poly.entity_id
_entity_poly.type
_entity_poly.pdbx_seq_one_letter_code
_entity_poly.pdbx_strand_id
1 'polypeptide(L)'
;MRHIPWPSRPGPHLRSPVTAPEAAPQPVSEPPPDDVVREAEQLRAELRRHAHLYYVEDRPAIGDAEYDALFRRLLDLEEEYPELVTPDSPTQRVGAEP
;
A
#
# COMPACT_ATOMS: atom_id res chain seq x y z
N MET A 1 -6.32 -23.01 -8.86
CA MET A 1 -4.92 -23.06 -8.39
C MET A 1 -4.19 -21.87 -8.99
N ARG A 2 -4.15 -20.73 -8.31
CA ARG A 2 -3.31 -19.59 -8.74
C ARG A 2 -2.45 -19.20 -7.55
N HIS A 3 -1.21 -19.67 -7.61
CA HIS A 3 -0.10 -19.16 -6.82
C HIS A 3 0.22 -17.76 -7.33
N ILE A 4 0.42 -16.81 -6.43
CA ILE A 4 0.84 -15.44 -6.76
C ILE A 4 2.39 -15.46 -6.85
N PRO A 5 3.01 -15.28 -8.03
CA PRO A 5 4.47 -15.17 -8.14
C PRO A 5 4.88 -13.69 -8.15
N TRP A 6 5.89 -13.33 -7.36
CA TRP A 6 6.41 -11.96 -7.25
C TRP A 6 7.92 -11.94 -7.54
N PRO A 7 8.44 -11.18 -8.53
CA PRO A 7 9.89 -11.23 -8.85
C PRO A 7 10.64 -9.94 -8.52
N SER A 8 11.99 -10.01 -8.51
CA SER A 8 12.88 -8.97 -7.99
C SER A 8 13.70 -8.31 -9.11
N ARG A 9 13.74 -6.96 -9.18
CA ARG A 9 14.76 -6.19 -9.94
C ARG A 9 15.13 -4.82 -9.32
N PRO A 10 16.28 -4.21 -9.72
CA PRO A 10 17.08 -3.28 -8.92
C PRO A 10 16.83 -1.78 -9.23
N GLY A 11 17.26 -0.88 -8.31
CA GLY A 11 16.97 0.57 -8.30
C GLY A 11 17.72 1.45 -9.33
N PRO A 12 17.88 2.75 -9.04
CA PRO A 12 16.89 3.81 -9.24
C PRO A 12 17.25 4.71 -10.45
N HIS A 13 16.24 5.19 -11.17
CA HIS A 13 16.43 6.18 -12.24
C HIS A 13 15.52 7.40 -12.04
N LEU A 14 16.18 8.53 -11.79
CA LEU A 14 15.63 9.88 -11.95
C LEU A 14 15.24 10.11 -13.42
N ARG A 15 14.01 10.58 -13.68
CA ARG A 15 13.73 11.39 -14.86
C ARG A 15 12.54 12.35 -14.65
N SER A 16 12.82 13.63 -14.84
CA SER A 16 11.94 14.80 -14.75
C SER A 16 10.96 14.92 -15.95
N PRO A 17 10.23 16.05 -16.13
CA PRO A 17 8.80 16.18 -15.86
C PRO A 17 7.94 16.35 -17.13
N VAL A 18 6.65 16.01 -17.07
CA VAL A 18 5.65 16.39 -18.08
C VAL A 18 4.41 16.96 -17.41
N THR A 19 4.12 18.20 -17.76
CA THR A 19 2.93 18.97 -17.38
C THR A 19 1.65 18.37 -17.97
N ALA A 20 0.65 18.14 -17.12
CA ALA A 20 -0.76 18.29 -17.46
C ALA A 20 -1.56 18.73 -16.21
N PRO A 21 -2.55 19.63 -16.34
CA PRO A 21 -3.20 20.31 -15.22
C PRO A 21 -4.61 19.74 -14.96
N GLU A 22 -4.83 19.16 -13.79
CA GLU A 22 -6.15 19.04 -13.17
C GLU A 22 -5.87 18.87 -11.67
N ALA A 23 -6.46 19.75 -10.86
CA ALA A 23 -6.22 19.94 -9.43
C ALA A 23 -5.88 18.66 -8.63
N ALA A 24 -4.59 18.34 -8.50
CA ALA A 24 -4.11 17.64 -7.31
C ALA A 24 -4.38 18.58 -6.13
N PRO A 25 -5.02 18.14 -5.04
CA PRO A 25 -5.03 18.93 -3.82
C PRO A 25 -3.58 19.28 -3.51
N GLN A 26 -3.32 20.57 -3.31
CA GLN A 26 -2.01 21.10 -2.90
C GLN A 26 -1.47 20.18 -1.79
N PRO A 27 -0.18 19.80 -1.76
CA PRO A 27 0.38 19.07 -0.64
C PRO A 27 0.35 20.01 0.57
N VAL A 28 -0.76 20.00 1.30
CA VAL A 28 -0.88 20.70 2.57
C VAL A 28 0.18 20.08 3.46
N SER A 29 1.13 20.91 3.90
CA SER A 29 2.20 20.54 4.83
C SER A 29 1.63 20.32 6.25
N GLU A 30 0.42 19.77 6.33
CA GLU A 30 -0.29 19.45 7.55
C GLU A 30 -0.08 17.95 7.83
N PRO A 31 0.37 17.60 9.05
CA PRO A 31 0.51 16.20 9.42
C PRO A 31 -0.85 15.49 9.24
N PRO A 32 -0.85 14.21 8.83
CA PRO A 32 -2.08 13.46 8.68
C PRO A 32 -2.90 13.52 9.97
N PRO A 33 -4.23 13.70 9.88
CA PRO A 33 -5.09 13.65 11.05
C PRO A 33 -4.90 12.35 11.83
N ASP A 34 -4.99 12.40 13.16
CA ASP A 34 -4.81 11.21 14.01
C ASP A 34 -5.72 10.04 13.59
N ASP A 35 -6.94 10.33 13.14
CA ASP A 35 -7.87 9.31 12.64
C ASP A 35 -7.33 8.60 11.38
N VAL A 36 -6.69 9.34 10.48
CA VAL A 36 -6.08 8.79 9.26
C VAL A 36 -4.87 7.92 9.60
N VAL A 37 -4.02 8.39 10.51
CA VAL A 37 -2.88 7.61 11.03
C VAL A 37 -3.37 6.28 11.60
N ARG A 38 -4.42 6.33 12.44
CA ARG A 38 -5.02 5.14 13.06
C ARG A 38 -5.68 4.21 12.04
N GLU A 39 -6.28 4.75 10.99
CA GLU A 39 -6.86 3.96 9.90
C GLU A 39 -5.75 3.23 9.13
N ALA A 40 -4.68 3.92 8.75
CA ALA A 40 -3.54 3.33 8.06
C ALA A 40 -2.87 2.22 8.89
N GLU A 41 -2.71 2.43 10.20
CA GLU A 41 -2.17 1.41 11.11
C GLU A 41 -3.07 0.17 11.20
N GLN A 42 -4.39 0.36 11.26
CA GLN A 42 -5.36 -0.74 11.26
C GLN A 42 -5.29 -1.54 9.96
N LEU A 43 -5.31 -0.88 8.81
CA LEU A 43 -5.20 -1.53 7.51
C LEU A 43 -3.89 -2.33 7.38
N ARG A 44 -2.77 -1.79 7.87
CA ARG A 44 -1.49 -2.52 7.92
C ARG A 44 -1.55 -3.74 8.82
N ALA A 45 -2.21 -3.67 9.97
CA ALA A 45 -2.38 -4.79 10.87
C ALA A 45 -3.25 -5.88 10.25
N GLU A 46 -4.37 -5.50 9.62
CA GLU A 46 -5.27 -6.41 8.92
C GLU A 46 -4.60 -7.10 7.76
N LEU A 47 -3.95 -6.37 6.86
CA LEU A 47 -3.20 -6.93 5.73
C LEU A 47 -2.14 -7.92 6.20
N ARG A 48 -1.37 -7.59 7.25
CA ARG A 48 -0.38 -8.52 7.84
C ARG A 48 -1.03 -9.76 8.43
N ARG A 49 -2.15 -9.62 9.13
CA ARG A 49 -2.91 -10.74 9.69
C ARG A 49 -3.44 -11.65 8.58
N HIS A 50 -4.03 -11.09 7.54
CA HIS A 50 -4.56 -11.85 6.41
C HIS A 50 -3.45 -12.54 5.62
N ALA A 51 -2.31 -11.88 5.41
CA ALA A 51 -1.13 -12.50 4.83
C ALA A 51 -0.61 -13.67 5.68
N HIS A 52 -0.56 -13.52 7.01
CA HIS A 52 -0.17 -14.62 7.91
C HIS A 52 -1.12 -15.81 7.81
N LEU A 53 -2.43 -15.54 7.86
CA LEU A 53 -3.47 -16.57 7.73
C LEU A 53 -3.38 -17.31 6.39
N TYR A 54 -3.04 -16.60 5.32
CA TYR A 54 -2.84 -17.18 3.99
C TYR A 54 -1.56 -18.03 3.92
N TYR A 55 -0.40 -17.46 4.27
CA TYR A 55 0.90 -18.11 4.03
C TYR A 55 1.35 -19.08 5.13
N VAL A 56 0.94 -18.85 6.38
CA VAL A 56 1.42 -19.62 7.53
C VAL A 56 0.37 -20.62 7.99
N GLU A 57 -0.89 -20.19 8.09
CA GLU A 57 -1.96 -21.06 8.61
C GLU A 57 -2.70 -21.85 7.51
N ASP A 58 -2.51 -21.51 6.23
CA ASP A 58 -3.26 -22.06 5.09
C ASP A 58 -4.80 -21.96 5.31
N ARG A 59 -5.22 -20.87 5.94
CA ARG A 59 -6.59 -20.57 6.36
C ARG A 59 -6.97 -19.14 5.98
N PRO A 60 -7.13 -18.83 4.68
CA PRO A 60 -7.53 -17.49 4.26
C PRO A 60 -8.85 -17.09 4.93
N ALA A 61 -8.84 -15.96 5.65
CA ALA A 61 -10.04 -15.43 6.30
C ALA A 61 -10.87 -14.53 5.37
N ILE A 62 -10.26 -13.98 4.33
CA ILE A 62 -10.90 -13.11 3.33
C ILE A 62 -10.48 -13.55 1.93
N GLY A 63 -11.29 -13.22 0.93
CA GLY A 63 -10.97 -13.47 -0.47
C GLY A 63 -10.02 -12.42 -1.07
N ASP A 64 -9.48 -12.73 -2.25
CA ASP A 64 -8.55 -11.85 -2.98
C ASP A 64 -9.12 -10.43 -3.18
N ALA A 65 -10.40 -10.32 -3.58
CA ALA A 65 -11.04 -9.03 -3.83
C ALA A 65 -11.16 -8.14 -2.58
N GLU A 66 -11.36 -8.76 -1.40
CA GLU A 66 -11.40 -8.05 -0.13
C GLU A 66 -10.01 -7.61 0.29
N TYR A 67 -9.01 -8.48 0.12
CA TYR A 67 -7.62 -8.13 0.37
C TYR A 67 -7.16 -6.97 -0.51
N ASP A 68 -7.48 -7.02 -1.81
CA ASP A 68 -7.18 -5.94 -2.76
C ASP A 68 -7.89 -4.63 -2.41
N ALA A 69 -9.09 -4.69 -1.83
CA ALA A 69 -9.82 -3.50 -1.38
C ALA A 69 -9.14 -2.85 -0.17
N LEU A 70 -8.74 -3.66 0.83
CA LEU A 70 -7.97 -3.19 1.99
C LEU A 70 -6.63 -2.59 1.57
N PHE A 71 -5.96 -3.25 0.62
CA PHE A 71 -4.69 -2.80 0.08
C PHE A 71 -4.82 -1.48 -0.67
N ARG A 72 -5.81 -1.35 -1.58
CA ARG A 72 -6.08 -0.10 -2.30
C ARG A 72 -6.40 1.05 -1.35
N ARG A 73 -7.19 0.80 -0.31
CA ARG A 73 -7.49 1.82 0.70
C ARG A 73 -6.22 2.32 1.40
N LEU A 74 -5.32 1.42 1.78
CA LEU A 74 -4.03 1.81 2.38
C LEU A 74 -3.16 2.61 1.40
N LEU A 75 -3.16 2.23 0.12
CA LEU A 75 -2.44 2.93 -0.93
C LEU A 75 -2.99 4.35 -1.11
N ASP A 76 -4.32 4.52 -1.21
CA ASP A 76 -4.97 5.83 -1.34
C ASP A 76 -4.57 6.77 -0.19
N LEU A 77 -4.56 6.25 1.05
CA LEU A 77 -4.14 7.02 2.23
C LEU A 77 -2.65 7.41 2.18
N GLU A 78 -1.80 6.53 1.69
CA GLU A 78 -0.36 6.79 1.55
C GLU A 78 -0.03 7.74 0.38
N GLU A 79 -0.84 7.74 -0.68
CA GLU A 79 -0.75 8.69 -1.79
C GLU A 79 -1.23 10.08 -1.37
N GLU A 80 -2.31 10.14 -0.57
CA GLU A 80 -2.83 11.39 -0.01
C GLU A 80 -1.91 11.97 1.07
N TYR A 81 -1.30 11.10 1.89
CA TYR A 81 -0.38 11.47 2.97
C TYR A 81 0.96 10.73 2.85
N PRO A 82 1.93 11.27 2.10
CA PRO A 82 3.25 10.66 1.91
C PRO A 82 4.02 10.42 3.22
N GLU A 83 3.70 11.16 4.29
CA GLU A 83 4.25 10.96 5.64
C GLU A 83 3.86 9.62 6.25
N LEU A 84 2.73 9.04 5.83
CA LEU A 84 2.31 7.72 6.29
C LEU A 84 3.16 6.62 5.67
N VAL A 85 3.80 6.84 4.52
CA VAL A 85 4.60 5.82 3.84
C VAL A 85 5.74 5.34 4.75
N THR A 86 5.68 4.08 5.14
CA THR A 86 6.71 3.43 5.96
C THR A 86 7.37 2.31 5.17
N PRO A 87 8.68 2.04 5.39
CA PRO A 87 9.37 0.94 4.71
C PRO A 87 8.80 -0.44 5.06
N ASP A 88 8.09 -0.55 6.19
CA ASP A 88 7.42 -1.77 6.64
C ASP A 88 6.00 -1.92 6.06
N SER A 89 5.51 -0.94 5.30
CA SER A 89 4.15 -0.98 4.75
C SER A 89 4.01 -2.08 3.68
N PRO A 90 2.90 -2.85 3.67
CA PRO A 90 2.63 -3.84 2.63
C PRO A 90 2.64 -3.26 1.21
N THR A 91 2.24 -2.00 1.05
CA THR A 91 2.22 -1.26 -0.23
C THR A 91 3.60 -1.12 -0.85
N GLN A 92 4.62 -0.90 -0.02
CA GLN A 92 6.02 -0.79 -0.46
C GLN A 92 6.61 -2.14 -0.87
N ARG A 93 6.06 -3.25 -0.37
CA ARG A 93 6.52 -4.61 -0.69
C ARG A 93 6.00 -5.10 -2.04
N VAL A 94 4.84 -4.58 -2.48
CA VAL A 94 4.15 -4.97 -3.73
C VAL A 94 4.54 -4.04 -4.91
N GLY A 95 5.67 -3.31 -4.80
CA GLY A 95 6.23 -2.52 -5.91
C GLY A 95 7.30 -3.23 -6.78
N ALA A 96 7.67 -4.49 -6.48
CA ALA A 96 8.59 -5.30 -7.30
C ALA A 96 7.87 -6.28 -8.29
N GLU A 97 7.39 -5.79 -9.43
CA GLU A 97 6.90 -6.68 -10.51
C GLU A 97 8.05 -7.37 -11.32
N PRO A 98 7.77 -8.39 -12.17
CA PRO A 98 8.71 -9.37 -12.75
C PRO A 98 10.04 -8.99 -13.41
#